data_AF-W7T0Y0-F1
#
_entry.id   AF-W7T0Y0-F1
#
_cell.length_a   1.000
_cell.length_b   1.000
_cell.length_c   1.000
_cell.angle_alpha   90.00
_cell.angle_beta   90.00
_cell.angle_gamma   90.00
#
_symmetry.space_group_name_H-M   'P 1'
#
loop_
_entity.id
_entity.type
_entity.pdbx_description
1 polymer ?
#
loop_
_entity_poly.entity_id
_entity_poly.type
_entity_poly.pdbx_seq_one_letter_code
_entity_poly.pdbx_strand_id
1 'polypeptide(L)'
;MGQKVVRFSDLSGKIVGDGELVKIVVTQHPALTDGPVEIEAAPSELADIEDKAIDVVSFEVFEAGEEPRLVVMPLAEFDKLATDDPMDVVIKAAKKSYAKPARAKSTGETKVNYGSLEHAGKPHRGKVNDAEKQIIRDHLDQVNERLESDGLRLIDLADAEIVARYGLEELAAERGAAAMPAETVAADAKVESAANADDESDE
;
A
#
# COMPACT_ATOMS: atom_id res chain seq x y z
N MET A 1 21.66 25.61 -33.19
CA MET A 1 21.19 26.37 -32.00
C MET A 1 21.61 25.59 -30.78
N GLY A 2 22.31 26.18 -29.82
CA GLY A 2 22.73 25.53 -28.57
C GLY A 2 21.74 25.83 -27.44
N GLN A 3 21.37 24.81 -26.66
CA GLN A 3 20.55 24.97 -25.45
C GLN A 3 21.48 25.01 -24.23
N LYS A 4 21.26 25.97 -23.31
CA LYS A 4 21.91 26.00 -21.99
C LYS A 4 20.90 25.54 -20.95
N VAL A 5 21.15 24.38 -20.34
CA VAL A 5 20.37 23.90 -19.20
C VAL A 5 20.93 24.57 -17.95
N VAL A 6 20.06 25.16 -17.14
CA VAL A 6 20.42 25.80 -15.86
C VAL A 6 19.66 25.08 -14.76
N ARG A 7 20.35 24.68 -13.70
CA ARG A 7 19.74 24.03 -12.53
C ARG A 7 19.64 25.02 -11.38
N PHE A 8 18.59 24.86 -10.57
CA PHE A 8 18.31 25.71 -9.42
C PHE A 8 18.27 24.86 -8.16
N SER A 9 18.79 25.39 -7.06
CA SER A 9 18.60 24.82 -5.72
C SER A 9 17.17 25.11 -5.26
N ASP A 10 16.46 24.10 -4.78
CA ASP A 10 15.13 24.23 -4.16
C ASP A 10 15.22 24.95 -2.81
N LEU A 11 16.36 24.85 -2.12
CA LEU A 11 16.55 25.43 -0.80
C LEU A 11 16.72 26.96 -0.86
N SER A 12 17.47 27.48 -1.84
CA SER A 12 17.76 28.91 -1.96
C SER A 12 17.25 29.58 -3.23
N GLY A 13 16.76 28.82 -4.21
CA GLY A 13 16.41 29.32 -5.54
C GLY A 13 17.60 29.79 -6.37
N LYS A 14 18.84 29.57 -5.91
CA LYS A 14 20.05 30.03 -6.61
C LYS A 14 20.42 29.08 -7.74
N ILE A 15 21.00 29.64 -8.79
CA ILE A 15 21.59 28.87 -9.89
C ILE A 15 22.77 28.08 -9.34
N VAL A 16 22.67 26.76 -9.46
CA VAL A 16 23.78 25.85 -9.18
C VAL A 16 24.58 25.71 -10.47
N GLY A 17 25.91 25.82 -10.37
CA GLY A 17 26.81 25.61 -11.50
C GLY A 17 26.76 24.15 -12.01
N ASP A 18 27.72 23.74 -12.84
CA ASP A 18 27.86 22.35 -13.31
C ASP A 18 28.25 21.35 -12.18
N GLY A 19 27.86 21.62 -10.94
CA GLY A 19 28.05 20.78 -9.77
C GLY A 19 26.86 19.84 -9.52
N GLU A 20 27.13 18.77 -8.79
CA GLU A 20 26.11 17.81 -8.37
C GLU A 20 25.26 18.40 -7.24
N LEU A 21 23.94 18.28 -7.38
CA LEU A 21 22.99 18.66 -6.34
C LEU A 21 22.97 17.58 -5.26
N VAL A 22 22.84 18.01 -4.02
CA VAL A 22 22.64 17.11 -2.88
C VAL A 22 21.15 16.96 -2.61
N LYS A 23 20.77 15.73 -2.32
CA LYS A 23 19.39 15.37 -1.96
C LYS A 23 19.20 15.53 -0.45
N ILE A 24 18.22 16.35 -0.07
CA ILE A 24 17.77 16.52 1.31
C ILE A 24 16.36 15.94 1.41
N VAL A 25 16.12 15.07 2.39
CA VAL A 25 14.80 14.48 2.62
C VAL A 25 14.18 15.08 3.87
N VAL A 26 13.14 15.87 3.69
CA VAL A 26 12.37 16.47 4.79
C VAL A 26 11.34 15.44 5.25
N THR A 27 11.53 14.87 6.44
CA THR A 27 10.66 13.83 6.99
C THR A 27 9.64 14.35 8.01
N GLN A 28 9.91 15.50 8.62
CA GLN A 28 9.06 16.14 9.62
C GLN A 28 9.04 17.65 9.40
N HIS A 29 7.90 18.18 8.98
CA HIS A 29 7.63 19.61 8.90
C HIS A 29 6.11 19.80 8.93
N PRO A 30 5.55 20.82 9.60
CA PRO A 30 4.09 21.02 9.71
C PRO A 30 3.39 21.23 8.36
N ALA A 31 4.14 21.62 7.33
CA ALA A 31 3.62 21.74 5.96
C ALA A 31 3.64 20.42 5.16
N LEU A 32 4.18 19.32 5.71
CA LEU A 32 4.10 18.02 5.03
C LEU A 32 2.68 17.47 5.15
N THR A 33 1.96 17.40 4.03
CA THR A 33 0.63 16.81 3.94
C THR A 33 0.70 15.34 3.54
N ASP A 34 1.59 15.00 2.62
CA ASP A 34 1.63 13.71 1.92
C ASP A 34 2.93 12.92 2.18
N GLY A 35 3.55 13.15 3.34
CA GLY A 35 4.75 12.45 3.80
C GLY A 35 6.08 13.12 3.44
N PRO A 36 7.20 12.37 3.47
CA PRO A 36 8.52 12.94 3.24
C PRO A 36 8.68 13.50 1.84
N VAL A 37 9.31 14.67 1.73
CA VAL A 37 9.58 15.34 0.45
C VAL A 37 11.07 15.47 0.25
N GLU A 38 11.50 15.32 -1.01
CA GLU A 38 12.88 15.47 -1.44
C GLU A 38 13.07 16.88 -2.01
N ILE A 39 14.13 17.55 -1.57
CA ILE A 39 14.55 18.84 -2.12
C ILE A 39 16.02 18.74 -2.54
N GLU A 40 16.37 19.44 -3.61
CA GLU A 40 17.72 19.49 -4.13
C GLU A 40 18.42 20.80 -3.72
N ALA A 41 19.63 20.71 -3.17
CA ALA A 41 20.41 21.87 -2.75
C ALA A 41 21.84 21.80 -3.28
N ALA A 42 22.57 22.92 -3.26
CA ALA A 42 24.00 22.90 -3.56
C ALA A 42 24.79 22.38 -2.35
N PRO A 43 25.91 21.64 -2.54
CA PRO A 43 26.73 21.14 -1.43
C PRO A 43 27.22 22.23 -0.47
N SER A 44 27.46 23.45 -0.99
CA SER A 44 27.87 24.60 -0.18
C SER A 44 26.82 25.05 0.83
N GLU A 45 25.54 24.69 0.62
CA GLU A 45 24.43 25.07 1.49
C GLU A 45 24.26 24.10 2.67
N LEU A 46 24.93 22.93 2.64
CA LEU A 46 24.85 21.96 3.73
C LEU A 46 25.51 22.48 5.02
N ALA A 47 26.60 23.23 4.91
CA ALA A 47 27.26 23.83 6.07
C ALA A 47 26.30 24.76 6.85
N ASP A 48 25.50 25.55 6.14
CA ASP A 48 24.50 26.43 6.76
C ASP A 48 23.39 25.64 7.48
N ILE A 49 23.11 24.40 7.05
CA ILE A 49 22.14 23.52 7.71
C ILE A 49 22.72 22.98 8.99
N GLU A 50 23.96 22.48 8.95
CA GLU A 50 24.67 21.92 10.10
C GLU A 50 24.89 23.00 11.19
N ASP A 51 25.29 24.20 10.79
CA ASP A 51 25.52 25.33 11.72
C ASP A 51 24.23 25.80 12.43
N LYS A 52 23.07 25.65 11.78
CA LYS A 52 21.77 26.04 12.33
C LYS A 52 21.01 24.87 12.97
N ALA A 53 21.54 23.66 12.86
CA ALA A 53 20.92 22.49 13.45
C ALA A 53 20.93 22.64 14.98
N ILE A 54 19.78 22.36 15.59
CA ILE A 54 19.65 22.27 17.04
C ILE A 54 19.32 20.84 17.43
N ASP A 55 19.91 20.39 18.53
CA ASP A 55 19.53 19.11 19.12
C ASP A 55 18.12 19.21 19.69
N VAL A 56 17.26 18.29 19.23
CA VAL A 56 15.87 18.18 19.68
C VAL A 56 15.61 16.79 20.23
N VAL A 57 14.68 16.71 21.18
CA VAL A 57 14.15 15.45 21.70
C VAL A 57 12.67 15.35 21.37
N SER A 58 12.25 14.17 20.95
CA SER A 58 10.85 13.81 20.71
C SER A 58 10.41 12.76 21.72
N PHE A 59 9.32 13.00 22.44
CA PHE A 59 8.76 12.06 23.41
C PHE A 59 7.23 12.10 23.42
N GLU A 60 6.62 11.02 23.88
CA GLU A 60 5.17 10.91 24.01
C GLU A 60 4.74 11.10 25.45
N VAL A 61 3.70 11.91 25.66
CA VAL A 61 3.08 12.08 26.97
C VAL A 61 1.75 11.33 26.98
N PHE A 62 1.60 10.46 27.98
CA PHE A 62 0.40 9.65 28.20
C PHE A 62 -0.37 10.24 29.37
N GLU A 63 -1.50 10.89 29.09
CA GLU A 63 -2.44 11.36 30.10
C GLU A 63 -3.61 10.38 30.26
N ALA A 64 -4.15 10.29 31.48
CA ALA A 64 -5.19 9.33 31.78
C ALA A 64 -6.48 9.68 31.02
N GLY A 65 -6.88 8.81 30.08
CA GLY A 65 -8.09 8.99 29.27
C GLY A 65 -7.89 9.79 27.99
N GLU A 66 -6.67 10.23 27.69
CA GLU A 66 -6.33 10.93 26.45
C GLU A 66 -5.41 10.09 25.56
N GLU A 67 -5.42 10.37 24.25
CA GLU A 67 -4.47 9.77 23.34
C GLU A 67 -3.05 10.29 23.61
N PRO A 68 -2.00 9.46 23.42
CA PRO A 68 -0.63 9.89 23.62
C PRO A 68 -0.30 11.09 22.71
N ARG A 69 0.25 12.15 23.29
CA ARG A 69 0.66 13.34 22.55
C ARG A 69 2.16 13.33 22.30
N LEU A 70 2.55 13.42 21.03
CA LEU A 70 3.95 13.61 20.64
C LEU A 70 4.37 15.06 20.90
N VAL A 71 5.42 15.25 21.68
CA VAL A 71 6.02 16.54 21.97
C VAL A 71 7.45 16.53 21.41
N VAL A 72 7.82 17.60 20.71
CA VAL A 72 9.19 17.84 20.24
C VAL A 72 9.66 19.16 20.81
N MET A 73 10.83 19.17 21.44
CA MET A 73 11.42 20.39 22.01
C MET A 73 12.95 20.34 21.98
N PRO A 74 13.63 21.50 22.13
CA PRO A 74 15.09 21.53 22.19
C PRO A 74 15.63 20.70 23.35
N LEU A 75 16.71 19.95 23.13
CA LEU A 75 17.36 19.11 24.14
C LEU A 75 17.72 19.92 25.38
N ALA A 76 18.28 21.12 25.19
CA ALA A 76 18.65 22.01 26.28
C ALA A 76 17.46 22.47 27.15
N GLU A 77 16.25 22.54 26.60
CA GLU A 77 15.04 22.85 27.39
C GLU A 77 14.50 21.61 28.09
N PHE A 78 14.59 20.44 27.45
CA PHE A 78 14.20 19.18 28.06
C PHE A 78 15.08 18.84 29.28
N ASP A 79 16.40 19.03 29.19
CA ASP A 79 17.32 18.74 30.29
C ASP A 79 17.03 19.57 31.54
N LYS A 80 16.47 20.77 31.39
CA LYS A 80 16.06 21.65 32.50
C LYS A 80 14.81 21.17 33.23
N LEU A 81 14.04 20.23 32.66
CA LEU A 81 12.86 19.67 33.31
C LEU A 81 13.22 18.75 34.47
N ALA A 82 14.45 18.23 34.50
CA ALA A 82 14.95 17.46 35.63
C ALA A 82 15.39 18.40 36.76
N THR A 83 14.75 18.28 37.92
CA THR A 83 14.99 19.18 39.06
C THR A 83 16.04 18.67 40.04
N ASP A 84 16.03 17.36 40.32
CA ASP A 84 16.83 16.77 41.40
C ASP A 84 18.18 16.24 40.88
N ASP A 85 18.15 15.39 39.86
CA ASP A 85 19.32 14.82 39.20
C ASP A 85 19.41 15.33 37.75
N PRO A 86 20.62 15.34 37.14
CA PRO A 86 20.75 15.57 35.71
C PRO A 86 19.88 14.61 34.89
N MET A 87 19.27 15.11 33.82
CA MET A 87 18.32 14.35 33.01
C MET A 87 18.89 13.04 32.45
N ASP A 88 20.20 12.98 32.16
CA ASP A 88 20.86 11.76 31.70
C ASP A 88 20.85 10.65 32.76
N VAL A 89 20.97 11.00 34.04
CA VAL A 89 20.86 10.07 35.18
C VAL A 89 19.42 9.57 35.30
N VAL A 90 18.45 10.48 35.20
CA VAL A 90 17.02 10.16 35.24
C VAL A 90 16.65 9.15 34.14
N ILE A 91 17.08 9.39 32.91
CA ILE A 91 16.80 8.49 31.77
C ILE A 91 17.47 7.12 31.97
N LYS A 92 18.72 7.08 32.45
CA LYS A 92 19.45 5.81 32.67
C LYS A 92 18.81 4.97 33.78
N ALA A 93 18.26 5.61 34.81
CA ALA A 93 17.57 4.94 35.91
C ALA A 93 16.13 4.54 35.58
N ALA A 94 15.54 5.10 34.52
CA ALA A 94 14.16 4.85 34.15
C ALA A 94 13.89 3.40 33.73
N LYS A 95 12.65 2.95 33.94
CA LYS A 95 12.19 1.65 33.46
C LYS A 95 12.14 1.64 31.93
N LYS A 96 12.81 0.66 31.30
CA LYS A 96 12.72 0.46 29.85
C LYS A 96 11.28 0.24 29.42
N SER A 97 10.82 1.04 28.47
CA SER A 97 9.58 0.79 27.75
C SER A 97 9.87 -0.08 26.53
N TYR A 98 9.00 -1.07 26.30
CA TYR A 98 8.97 -1.85 25.06
C TYR A 98 7.88 -1.33 24.10
N ALA A 99 7.31 -0.17 24.38
CA ALA A 99 6.47 0.52 23.42
C ALA A 99 7.26 0.68 22.12
N LYS A 100 6.67 0.28 21.00
CA LYS A 100 7.27 0.56 19.70
C LYS A 100 7.38 2.08 19.61
N PRO A 101 8.55 2.65 19.29
CA PRO A 101 8.64 4.08 19.06
C PRO A 101 7.57 4.42 18.04
N ALA A 102 6.73 5.41 18.36
CA ALA A 102 5.84 5.95 17.36
C ALA A 102 6.73 6.48 16.25
N ARG A 103 6.87 5.66 15.21
CA ARG A 103 7.35 6.12 13.93
C ARG A 103 6.37 7.23 13.60
N ALA A 104 6.84 8.49 13.62
CA ALA A 104 6.03 9.63 13.25
C ALA A 104 5.26 9.20 12.02
N LYS A 105 3.92 9.18 12.12
CA LYS A 105 3.06 8.68 11.05
C LYS A 105 3.45 9.50 9.84
N SER A 106 4.23 8.93 8.93
CA SER A 106 4.45 9.51 7.64
C SER A 106 3.07 9.54 7.04
N THR A 107 2.48 10.72 6.94
CA THR A 107 1.22 10.96 6.24
C THR A 107 1.36 10.71 4.72
N GLY A 108 2.23 9.79 4.30
CA GLY A 108 2.66 9.57 2.91
C GLY A 108 2.85 8.13 2.53
N GLU A 109 2.17 7.22 3.22
CA GLU A 109 1.59 6.12 2.46
C GLU A 109 0.13 6.15 2.87
N THR A 110 -0.72 6.77 2.04
CA THR A 110 -2.15 6.45 2.05
C THR A 110 -2.16 4.94 1.93
N LYS A 111 -2.35 4.24 3.05
CA LYS A 111 -2.42 2.79 3.05
C LYS A 111 -3.66 2.49 2.23
N VAL A 112 -3.45 2.27 0.93
CA VAL A 112 -4.49 2.06 -0.07
C VAL A 112 -5.39 1.00 0.53
N ASN A 113 -6.61 1.38 0.89
CA ASN A 113 -7.51 0.46 1.54
C ASN A 113 -8.06 -0.45 0.45
N TYR A 114 -7.37 -1.54 0.17
CA TYR A 114 -7.80 -2.54 -0.81
C TYR A 114 -9.14 -3.20 -0.43
N GLY A 115 -9.62 -2.99 0.80
CA GLY A 115 -10.99 -3.28 1.24
C GLY A 115 -11.98 -2.13 1.00
N SER A 116 -11.74 -1.26 0.01
CA SER A 116 -12.70 -0.29 -0.52
C SER A 116 -12.94 -0.52 -2.00
N LEU A 117 -14.12 -0.11 -2.49
CA LEU A 117 -14.52 -0.25 -3.90
C LEU A 117 -13.58 0.47 -4.87
N GLU A 118 -12.89 1.52 -4.40
CA GLU A 118 -11.97 2.36 -5.18
C GLU A 118 -10.61 1.68 -5.45
N HIS A 119 -10.27 0.64 -4.70
CA HIS A 119 -8.94 0.02 -4.72
C HIS A 119 -8.96 -1.50 -4.82
N ALA A 120 -10.12 -2.13 -4.65
CA ALA A 120 -10.30 -3.56 -4.84
C ALA A 120 -9.84 -4.01 -6.24
N GLY A 121 -9.05 -5.08 -6.30
CA GLY A 121 -8.59 -5.68 -7.56
C GLY A 121 -7.36 -5.02 -8.19
N LYS A 122 -6.80 -3.94 -7.59
CA LYS A 122 -5.54 -3.36 -8.08
C LYS A 122 -4.37 -4.32 -7.84
N PRO A 123 -3.46 -4.55 -8.79
CA PRO A 123 -2.31 -5.43 -8.58
C PRO A 123 -1.42 -4.93 -7.44
N HIS A 124 -1.34 -5.69 -6.35
CA HIS A 124 -0.49 -5.36 -5.21
C HIS A 124 0.43 -6.54 -4.85
N ARG A 125 1.61 -6.25 -4.29
CA ARG A 125 2.60 -7.27 -3.90
C ARG A 125 2.21 -8.09 -2.65
N GLY A 126 1.01 -7.86 -2.10
CA GLY A 126 0.55 -8.45 -0.84
C GLY A 126 -0.47 -9.57 -1.03
N LYS A 127 -0.81 -10.26 0.06
CA LYS A 127 -1.93 -11.20 0.08
C LYS A 127 -3.25 -10.43 0.05
N VAL A 128 -4.19 -10.86 -0.79
CA VAL A 128 -5.55 -10.31 -0.86
C VAL A 128 -6.24 -10.47 0.50
N ASN A 129 -6.83 -9.39 1.00
CA ASN A 129 -7.49 -9.37 2.31
C ASN A 129 -8.94 -9.88 2.20
N ASP A 130 -9.52 -10.40 3.28
CA ASP A 130 -10.87 -10.99 3.20
C ASP A 130 -11.96 -9.94 2.89
N ALA A 131 -11.76 -8.68 3.32
CA ALA A 131 -12.63 -7.56 2.95
C ALA A 131 -12.57 -7.22 1.44
N GLU A 132 -11.39 -7.37 0.82
CA GLU A 132 -11.22 -7.16 -0.62
C GLU A 132 -11.93 -8.25 -1.42
N LYS A 133 -11.82 -9.52 -0.97
CA LYS A 133 -12.55 -10.64 -1.57
C LYS A 133 -14.06 -10.42 -1.54
N GLN A 134 -14.58 -9.96 -0.40
CA GLN A 134 -16.01 -9.68 -0.25
C GLN A 134 -16.48 -8.59 -1.23
N ILE A 135 -15.72 -7.50 -1.38
CA ILE A 135 -16.07 -6.42 -2.31
C ILE A 135 -16.01 -6.89 -3.76
N ILE A 136 -14.99 -7.67 -4.13
CA ILE A 136 -14.86 -8.19 -5.49
C ILE A 136 -15.98 -9.19 -5.78
N ARG A 137 -16.44 -9.95 -4.78
CA ARG A 137 -17.58 -10.84 -4.89
C ARG A 137 -18.89 -10.05 -5.08
N ASP A 138 -19.14 -9.06 -4.24
CA ASP A 138 -20.41 -8.32 -4.25
C ASP A 138 -20.51 -7.31 -5.42
N HIS A 139 -19.36 -6.81 -5.92
CA HIS A 139 -19.29 -5.70 -6.89
C HIS A 139 -18.36 -5.98 -8.09
N LEU A 140 -18.25 -7.23 -8.54
CA LEU A 140 -17.31 -7.65 -9.61
C LEU A 140 -17.38 -6.78 -10.87
N ASP A 141 -18.59 -6.47 -11.35
CA ASP A 141 -18.79 -5.69 -12.58
C ASP A 141 -18.30 -4.25 -12.43
N GLN A 142 -18.60 -3.61 -11.30
CA GLN A 142 -18.17 -2.25 -10.98
C GLN A 142 -16.65 -2.17 -10.80
N VAL A 143 -16.04 -3.22 -10.23
CA VAL A 143 -14.58 -3.32 -10.11
C VAL A 143 -13.94 -3.47 -11.48
N ASN A 144 -14.50 -4.29 -12.38
CA ASN A 144 -13.97 -4.47 -13.74
C ASN A 144 -14.11 -3.22 -14.60
N GLU A 145 -15.24 -2.51 -14.57
CA GLU A 145 -15.44 -1.23 -15.27
C GLU A 145 -14.39 -0.18 -14.85
N ARG A 146 -14.09 -0.13 -13.55
CA ARG A 146 -13.03 0.72 -13.01
C ARG A 146 -11.64 0.26 -13.43
N LEU A 147 -11.35 -1.05 -13.38
CA LEU A 147 -10.06 -1.59 -13.81
C LEU A 147 -9.81 -1.31 -15.30
N GLU A 148 -10.85 -1.38 -16.13
CA GLU A 148 -10.78 -1.01 -17.55
C GLU A 148 -10.46 0.48 -17.71
N SER A 149 -11.15 1.35 -16.96
CA SER A 149 -10.92 2.79 -16.97
C SER A 149 -9.50 3.17 -16.52
N ASP A 150 -8.93 2.43 -15.57
CA ASP A 150 -7.56 2.61 -15.07
C ASP A 150 -6.51 1.93 -15.97
N GLY A 151 -6.91 1.22 -17.03
CA GLY A 151 -6.00 0.49 -17.94
C GLY A 151 -5.31 -0.73 -17.28
N LEU A 152 -5.93 -1.32 -16.26
CA LEU A 152 -5.42 -2.46 -15.49
C LEU A 152 -6.01 -3.78 -15.98
N ARG A 153 -5.35 -4.89 -15.65
CA ARG A 153 -5.83 -6.25 -15.97
C ARG A 153 -7.18 -6.51 -15.26
N LEU A 154 -8.19 -6.90 -16.02
CA LEU A 154 -9.51 -7.28 -15.52
C LEU A 154 -9.49 -8.61 -14.75
N ILE A 155 -10.45 -8.77 -13.85
CA ILE A 155 -10.70 -10.01 -13.11
C ILE A 155 -11.61 -10.88 -13.97
N ASP A 156 -11.01 -11.89 -14.60
CA ASP A 156 -11.71 -12.87 -15.42
C ASP A 156 -12.11 -14.09 -14.58
N LEU A 157 -13.38 -14.49 -14.69
CA LEU A 157 -13.93 -15.68 -14.03
C LEU A 157 -13.53 -17.00 -14.72
N ALA A 158 -12.98 -16.93 -15.94
CA ALA A 158 -12.42 -18.09 -16.64
C ALA A 158 -10.99 -18.46 -16.18
N ASP A 159 -10.32 -17.58 -15.43
CA ASP A 159 -8.98 -17.82 -14.90
C ASP A 159 -9.04 -18.45 -13.50
N ALA A 160 -8.75 -19.75 -13.42
CA ALA A 160 -8.79 -20.52 -12.19
C ALA A 160 -7.84 -20.00 -11.08
N GLU A 161 -6.71 -19.37 -11.44
CA GLU A 161 -5.79 -18.81 -10.46
C GLU A 161 -6.33 -17.52 -9.82
N ILE A 162 -7.04 -16.71 -10.61
CA ILE A 162 -7.69 -15.47 -10.16
C ILE A 162 -8.92 -15.79 -9.31
N VAL A 163 -9.72 -16.78 -9.72
CA VAL A 163 -10.88 -17.26 -8.98
C VAL A 163 -10.49 -17.78 -7.60
N ALA A 164 -9.44 -18.61 -7.50
CA ALA A 164 -8.93 -19.12 -6.23
C ALA A 164 -8.34 -18.02 -5.33
N ARG A 165 -7.71 -17.00 -5.93
CA ARG A 165 -7.12 -15.86 -5.19
C ARG A 165 -8.20 -14.99 -4.52
N TYR A 166 -9.31 -14.75 -5.21
CA TYR A 166 -10.38 -13.86 -4.73
C TYR A 166 -11.57 -14.61 -4.11
N GLY A 167 -11.59 -15.95 -4.12
CA GLY A 167 -12.69 -16.75 -3.58
C GLY A 167 -13.97 -16.63 -4.41
N LEU A 168 -13.82 -16.53 -5.73
CA LEU A 168 -14.93 -16.34 -6.68
C LEU A 168 -15.52 -17.66 -7.19
N GLU A 169 -15.19 -18.80 -6.58
CA GLU A 169 -15.58 -20.14 -7.05
C GLU A 169 -17.10 -20.30 -7.17
N GLU A 170 -17.85 -19.79 -6.20
CA GLU A 170 -19.31 -19.82 -6.20
C GLU A 170 -19.90 -18.87 -7.27
N LEU A 171 -19.29 -17.71 -7.50
CA LEU A 171 -19.71 -16.78 -8.57
C LEU A 171 -19.36 -17.28 -9.97
N ALA A 172 -18.22 -17.94 -10.13
CA ALA A 172 -17.82 -18.58 -11.37
C ALA A 172 -18.74 -19.76 -11.69
N ALA A 173 -19.15 -20.54 -10.67
CA ALA A 173 -20.15 -21.58 -10.84
C ALA A 173 -21.55 -21.01 -11.19
N GLU A 174 -21.97 -19.92 -10.55
CA GLU A 174 -23.27 -19.28 -10.78
C GLU A 174 -23.34 -18.58 -12.15
N ARG A 175 -22.31 -17.82 -12.55
CA ARG A 175 -22.25 -17.16 -13.87
C ARG A 175 -21.85 -18.12 -15.00
N GLY A 176 -21.05 -19.14 -14.72
CA GLY A 176 -20.78 -20.24 -15.64
C GLY A 176 -22.03 -21.08 -15.93
N ALA A 177 -22.91 -21.25 -14.95
CA ALA A 177 -24.24 -21.85 -15.15
C ALA A 177 -25.20 -20.90 -15.90
N ALA A 178 -25.11 -19.59 -15.70
CA ALA A 178 -25.91 -18.61 -16.43
C ALA A 178 -25.50 -18.44 -17.92
N ALA A 179 -24.23 -18.74 -18.27
CA ALA A 179 -23.76 -18.79 -19.66
C ALA A 179 -24.12 -20.10 -20.39
N MET A 180 -24.84 -21.02 -19.73
CA MET A 180 -25.41 -22.22 -20.35
C MET A 180 -26.91 -22.30 -20.04
N PRO A 181 -27.75 -21.64 -20.86
CA PRO A 181 -28.86 -22.42 -21.41
C PRO A 181 -29.10 -22.18 -22.91
N ALA A 182 -29.18 -23.31 -23.61
CA ALA A 182 -29.87 -23.58 -24.88
C ALA A 182 -29.16 -23.31 -26.22
N GLU A 183 -28.70 -24.40 -26.85
CA GLU A 183 -29.28 -24.80 -28.14
C GLU A 183 -29.52 -26.33 -28.17
N THR A 184 -30.80 -26.67 -28.33
CA THR A 184 -31.38 -27.96 -28.72
C THR A 184 -31.00 -28.25 -30.20
N VAL A 185 -31.08 -29.42 -30.82
CA VAL A 185 -32.26 -30.26 -31.11
C VAL A 185 -31.78 -31.63 -31.64
N ALA A 186 -32.56 -32.65 -31.32
CA ALA A 186 -32.52 -34.03 -31.82
C ALA A 186 -32.53 -34.19 -33.36
N ALA A 187 -31.94 -35.29 -33.84
CA ALA A 187 -32.40 -35.99 -35.05
C ALA A 187 -32.16 -37.50 -34.92
N ASP A 188 -33.21 -38.22 -35.28
CA ASP A 188 -33.58 -39.59 -34.96
C ASP A 188 -33.23 -40.57 -36.12
N ALA A 189 -33.25 -41.86 -35.81
CA ALA A 189 -33.53 -43.01 -36.69
C ALA A 189 -32.41 -43.70 -37.54
N LYS A 190 -31.90 -44.82 -36.97
CA LYS A 190 -32.20 -46.22 -37.35
C LYS A 190 -31.90 -46.75 -38.77
N VAL A 191 -30.98 -47.74 -38.88
CA VAL A 191 -31.05 -49.03 -39.62
C VAL A 191 -29.94 -49.95 -39.03
N GLU A 192 -30.16 -51.01 -38.24
CA GLU A 192 -30.81 -52.33 -38.45
C GLU A 192 -29.89 -53.43 -39.03
N SER A 193 -29.67 -54.48 -38.21
CA SER A 193 -29.26 -55.88 -38.53
C SER A 193 -27.80 -56.13 -38.98
N ALA A 194 -27.10 -57.23 -38.65
CA ALA A 194 -27.51 -58.57 -38.20
C ALA A 194 -26.35 -59.37 -37.55
N ALA A 195 -26.74 -60.36 -36.71
CA ALA A 195 -26.18 -61.71 -36.50
C ALA A 195 -24.76 -61.85 -35.87
N ASN A 196 -24.41 -62.84 -35.04
CA ASN A 196 -25.03 -64.08 -34.52
C ASN A 196 -24.13 -64.51 -33.33
N ALA A 197 -24.69 -64.96 -32.20
CA ALA A 197 -24.77 -66.36 -31.76
C ALA A 197 -23.58 -66.84 -30.90
N ASP A 198 -23.87 -67.86 -30.09
CA ASP A 198 -23.01 -68.66 -29.18
C ASP A 198 -22.77 -68.04 -27.78
N ASP A 199 -23.01 -68.73 -26.65
CA ASP A 199 -23.46 -70.10 -26.37
C ASP A 199 -23.63 -70.25 -24.85
N GLU A 200 -24.55 -71.11 -24.40
CA GLU A 200 -24.54 -72.02 -23.22
C GLU A 200 -23.85 -71.64 -21.87
N SER A 201 -24.29 -71.97 -20.65
CA SER A 201 -25.37 -72.82 -20.09
C SER A 201 -25.32 -72.72 -18.54
N ASP A 202 -26.40 -73.22 -17.90
CA ASP A 202 -26.49 -73.74 -16.51
C ASP A 202 -26.49 -72.75 -15.32
N GLU A 203 -27.39 -72.81 -14.32
CA GLU A 203 -28.48 -73.75 -13.95
C GLU A 203 -29.46 -73.02 -13.00
#